data_AF-A0A3N5UEG5-F1
#
_entry.id   AF-A0A3N5UEG5-F1
#
_cell.length_a   1.000
_cell.length_b   1.000
_cell.length_c   1.000
_cell.angle_alpha   90.00
_cell.angle_beta   90.00
_cell.angle_gamma   90.00
#
_symmetry.space_group_name_H-M   'P 1'
#
loop_
_entity.id
_entity.type
_entity.pdbx_description
1 polymer ?
#
loop_
_entity_poly.entity_id
_entity_poly.type
_entity_poly.pdbx_seq_one_letter_code
_entity_poly.pdbx_strand_id
1 'polypeptide(L)'
;MVTGAFAQKDEITFDVSYGKVKFTHKKHADALKIDCLKCHHTWKKGETSGKLCNECHKAKAEGKTLSMKDAAHKDCKGCHDEAKKASKPAGPTGCTQCHVKAPAKK
;
A
#
# COMPACT_ATOMS: atom_id res chain seq x y z
N MET A 1 -18.30 -16.20 9.15
CA MET A 1 -17.23 -15.56 9.95
C MET A 1 -15.94 -16.29 9.60
N VAL A 2 -15.09 -15.74 8.74
CA VAL A 2 -13.87 -16.45 8.32
C VAL A 2 -12.78 -16.15 9.34
N THR A 3 -12.70 -17.00 10.35
CA THR A 3 -11.61 -17.11 11.30
C THR A 3 -10.42 -17.78 10.61
N GLY A 4 -9.54 -16.97 10.03
CA GLY A 4 -8.20 -17.36 9.60
C GLY A 4 -7.21 -16.39 10.23
N ALA A 5 -6.10 -16.91 10.75
CA ALA A 5 -5.16 -16.27 11.70
C ALA A 5 -4.43 -14.98 11.23
N PHE A 6 -4.90 -14.32 10.18
CA PHE A 6 -4.54 -12.95 9.83
C PHE A 6 -5.80 -12.22 9.38
N ALA A 7 -6.64 -11.81 10.33
CA ALA A 7 -7.59 -10.74 10.05
C ALA A 7 -6.79 -9.58 9.47
N GLN A 8 -7.15 -9.12 8.27
CA GLN A 8 -6.50 -7.98 7.62
C GLN A 8 -6.45 -6.85 8.65
N LYS A 9 -5.26 -6.38 9.04
CA LYS A 9 -5.19 -5.19 9.89
C LYS A 9 -5.84 -4.06 9.10
N ASP A 10 -6.95 -3.53 9.62
CA ASP A 10 -7.74 -2.48 8.98
C ASP A 10 -6.86 -1.29 8.57
N GLU A 11 -5.82 -1.02 9.37
CA GLU A 11 -4.78 -0.05 9.10
C GLU A 11 -3.37 -0.67 9.25
N ILE A 12 -2.50 -0.41 8.27
CA ILE A 12 -1.07 -0.72 8.31
C ILE A 12 -0.31 0.61 8.27
N THR A 13 0.71 0.74 9.12
CA THR A 13 1.61 1.90 9.08
C THR A 13 2.98 1.47 8.55
N PHE A 14 3.43 2.15 7.50
CA PHE A 14 4.80 2.06 7.02
C PHE A 14 5.61 3.21 7.63
N ASP A 15 6.53 2.86 8.52
CA ASP A 15 7.48 3.82 9.11
C ASP A 15 8.70 3.95 8.19
N VAL A 16 8.71 5.02 7.39
CA VAL A 16 9.78 5.32 6.44
C VAL A 16 10.38 6.69 6.76
N SER A 17 11.64 6.87 6.40
CA SER A 17 12.43 8.07 6.76
C SER A 17 11.81 9.40 6.32
N TYR A 18 11.01 9.41 5.25
CA TYR A 18 10.35 10.62 4.75
C TYR A 18 9.04 10.98 5.47
N GLY A 19 8.61 10.17 6.44
CA GLY A 19 7.36 10.34 7.18
C GLY A 19 6.48 9.10 7.09
N LYS A 20 5.67 8.88 8.14
CA LYS A 20 4.84 7.69 8.28
C LYS A 20 3.73 7.70 7.23
N VAL A 21 3.50 6.55 6.61
CA VAL A 21 2.41 6.35 5.65
C VAL A 21 1.43 5.36 6.23
N LYS A 22 0.17 5.76 6.35
CA LYS A 22 -0.93 4.90 6.77
C LYS A 22 -1.67 4.34 5.57
N PHE A 23 -1.86 3.03 5.55
CA PHE A 23 -2.60 2.30 4.54
C PHE A 23 -3.83 1.65 5.16
N THR A 24 -5.01 1.88 4.58
CA THR A 24 -6.26 1.33 5.09
C THR A 24 -6.75 0.20 4.18
N HIS A 25 -6.61 -1.06 4.60
CA HIS A 25 -7.02 -2.23 3.80
C HIS A 25 -8.50 -2.16 3.42
N LYS A 26 -9.36 -1.86 4.40
CA LYS A 26 -10.81 -1.79 4.24
C LYS A 26 -11.27 -0.79 3.17
N LYS A 27 -10.63 0.38 3.04
CA LYS A 27 -11.02 1.34 1.99
C LYS A 27 -10.73 0.77 0.59
N HIS A 28 -9.59 0.11 0.42
CA HIS A 28 -9.19 -0.41 -0.88
C HIS A 28 -9.98 -1.68 -1.24
N ALA A 29 -10.04 -2.65 -0.34
CA ALA A 29 -10.71 -3.93 -0.57
C ALA A 29 -12.24 -3.82 -0.49
N ASP A 30 -12.78 -3.22 0.58
CA ASP A 30 -14.23 -3.26 0.82
C ASP A 30 -14.97 -2.08 0.18
N ALA A 31 -14.46 -0.86 0.31
CA ALA A 31 -15.17 0.32 -0.19
C ALA A 31 -14.97 0.51 -1.70
N LEU A 32 -13.73 0.34 -2.19
CA LEU A 32 -13.38 0.53 -3.60
C LEU A 32 -13.39 -0.77 -4.41
N LYS A 33 -13.60 -1.94 -3.77
CA LYS A 33 -13.64 -3.25 -4.42
C LYS A 33 -12.41 -3.54 -5.29
N ILE A 34 -11.24 -3.09 -4.84
CA ILE A 34 -9.97 -3.33 -5.52
C ILE A 34 -9.59 -4.81 -5.32
N ASP A 35 -9.30 -5.49 -6.43
CA ASP A 35 -8.87 -6.89 -6.41
C ASP A 35 -7.57 -7.05 -5.61
N CYS A 36 -7.53 -8.05 -4.72
CA CYS A 36 -6.39 -8.36 -3.86
C CYS A 36 -5.08 -8.52 -4.65
N LEU A 37 -5.17 -9.11 -5.86
CA LEU A 37 -4.04 -9.39 -6.74
C LEU A 37 -3.41 -8.12 -7.34
N LYS A 38 -4.09 -6.96 -7.27
CA LYS A 38 -3.48 -5.68 -7.68
C LYS A 38 -2.34 -5.26 -6.76
N CYS A 39 -2.38 -5.64 -5.49
CA CYS A 39 -1.33 -5.32 -4.52
C CYS A 39 -0.54 -6.58 -4.14
N HIS A 40 -1.23 -7.67 -3.82
CA HIS A 40 -0.63 -8.97 -3.56
C HIS A 40 -0.36 -9.70 -4.89
N HIS A 41 0.52 -9.11 -5.70
CA HIS A 41 0.80 -9.55 -7.07
C HIS A 41 1.49 -10.92 -7.18
N THR A 42 1.84 -11.56 -6.06
CA THR A 42 2.38 -12.92 -6.01
C THR A 42 1.34 -13.95 -5.57
N TRP A 43 0.16 -13.53 -5.13
CA TRP A 43 -0.89 -14.43 -4.71
C TRP A 43 -1.53 -15.13 -5.90
N LYS A 44 -2.04 -16.33 -5.63
CA LYS A 44 -3.02 -17.01 -6.48
C LYS A 44 -4.42 -16.57 -6.08
N LYS A 45 -5.36 -16.66 -7.02
CA LYS A 45 -6.76 -16.31 -6.76
C LYS A 45 -7.30 -17.12 -5.58
N GLY A 46 -7.85 -16.43 -4.58
CA GLY A 46 -8.39 -17.04 -3.37
C GLY A 46 -7.41 -17.16 -2.20
N GLU A 47 -6.13 -16.84 -2.39
CA GLU A 47 -5.19 -16.73 -1.27
C GLU A 47 -5.49 -15.50 -0.40
N THR A 48 -5.28 -15.64 0.91
CA THR A 48 -5.51 -14.59 1.92
C THR A 48 -4.38 -14.47 2.94
N SER A 49 -3.35 -15.33 2.84
CA SER A 49 -2.14 -15.30 3.67
C SER A 49 -1.01 -14.61 2.90
N GLY A 50 -0.67 -13.40 3.35
CA GLY A 50 0.32 -12.56 2.67
C GLY A 50 1.55 -12.32 3.50
N LYS A 51 2.67 -12.20 2.80
CA LYS A 51 3.89 -11.58 3.31
C LYS A 51 3.75 -10.06 3.28
N LEU A 52 4.45 -9.38 4.16
CA LEU A 52 4.57 -7.93 4.08
C LEU A 52 5.40 -7.54 2.85
N CYS A 53 5.07 -6.40 2.24
CA CYS A 53 5.75 -5.91 1.04
C CYS A 53 7.27 -5.82 1.24
N ASN A 54 7.69 -5.38 2.43
CA ASN A 54 9.09 -5.20 2.81
C ASN A 54 9.85 -6.50 3.11
N GLU A 55 9.18 -7.66 3.07
CA GLU A 55 9.86 -8.95 3.10
C GLU A 55 10.65 -9.18 1.81
N CYS A 56 10.12 -8.75 0.66
CA CYS A 56 10.80 -8.84 -0.64
C CYS A 56 11.30 -7.48 -1.13
N HIS A 57 10.46 -6.44 -1.09
CA HIS A 57 10.82 -5.09 -1.52
C HIS A 57 11.62 -4.39 -0.43
N LYS A 58 12.95 -4.55 -0.45
CA LYS A 58 13.86 -3.92 0.52
C LYS A 58 14.07 -2.42 0.22
N ALA A 59 14.87 -1.76 1.06
CA ALA A 59 15.20 -0.35 0.88
C ALA A 59 15.92 -0.07 -0.45
N LYS A 60 16.69 -1.05 -0.94
CA LYS A 60 17.32 -1.04 -2.27
C LYS A 60 16.70 -2.13 -3.13
N ALA A 61 16.68 -1.90 -4.44
CA ALA A 61 16.28 -2.93 -5.39
C ALA A 61 17.29 -4.09 -5.37
N GLU A 62 16.80 -5.31 -5.60
CA GLU A 62 17.63 -6.51 -5.63
C GLU A 62 17.19 -7.40 -6.80
N GLY A 63 18.10 -7.63 -7.75
CA GLY A 63 17.79 -8.36 -8.98
C GLY A 63 16.62 -7.73 -9.74
N LYS A 64 15.54 -8.49 -9.91
CA LYS A 64 14.29 -8.03 -10.57
C LYS A 64 13.28 -7.41 -9.59
N THR A 65 13.58 -7.42 -8.30
CA THR A 65 12.70 -6.91 -7.25
C THR A 65 12.93 -5.42 -7.06
N LEU A 66 11.88 -4.62 -7.24
CA LEU A 66 11.92 -3.17 -7.01
C LEU A 66 12.20 -2.84 -5.54
N SER A 67 12.79 -1.67 -5.29
CA SER A 67 12.85 -1.14 -3.92
C SER A 67 11.43 -0.89 -3.38
N MET A 68 11.26 -0.89 -2.05
CA MET A 68 9.96 -0.54 -1.43
C MET A 68 9.47 0.83 -1.87
N LYS A 69 10.40 1.78 -2.03
CA LYS A 69 10.10 3.12 -2.53
C LYS A 69 9.50 3.03 -3.93
N ASP A 70 10.17 2.36 -4.86
CA ASP A 70 9.73 2.37 -6.26
C ASP A 70 8.46 1.55 -6.44
N ALA A 71 8.32 0.40 -5.75
CA ALA A 71 7.10 -0.39 -5.76
C ALA A 71 5.89 0.41 -5.26
N ALA A 72 6.01 1.08 -4.10
CA ALA A 72 4.92 1.87 -3.54
C ALA A 72 4.55 3.08 -4.39
N HIS A 73 5.52 3.80 -4.96
CA HIS A 73 5.22 4.95 -5.83
C HIS A 73 4.69 4.51 -7.21
N LYS A 74 5.07 3.33 -7.68
CA LYS A 74 4.52 2.78 -8.92
C LYS A 74 3.07 2.35 -8.73
N ASP A 75 2.78 1.53 -7.72
CA ASP A 75 1.47 0.91 -7.61
C ASP A 75 0.48 1.80 -6.83
N CYS A 76 0.88 2.35 -5.67
CA CYS A 76 -0.03 3.17 -4.85
C CYS A 76 -0.26 4.54 -5.50
N LYS A 77 0.81 5.30 -5.73
CA LYS A 77 0.69 6.65 -6.32
C LYS A 77 0.24 6.56 -7.78
N GLY A 78 0.72 5.58 -8.55
CA GLY A 78 0.27 5.37 -9.93
C GLY A 78 -1.24 5.13 -10.04
N CYS A 79 -1.79 4.19 -9.26
CA CYS A 79 -3.24 3.95 -9.23
C CYS A 79 -4.03 5.20 -8.82
N HIS A 80 -3.54 5.96 -7.82
CA HIS A 80 -4.18 7.22 -7.42
C HIS A 80 -4.13 8.29 -8.52
N ASP A 81 -2.99 8.42 -9.22
CA ASP A 81 -2.85 9.36 -10.34
C ASP A 81 -3.77 8.98 -11.50
N GLU A 82 -3.88 7.70 -11.83
CA GLU A 82 -4.79 7.19 -12.86
C GLU A 82 -6.25 7.45 -12.49
N ALA A 83 -6.65 7.15 -11.25
CA ALA A 83 -7.99 7.46 -10.76
C ALA A 83 -8.30 8.96 -10.84
N LYS A 84 -7.33 9.80 -10.46
CA LYS A 84 -7.46 11.27 -10.54
C LYS A 84 -7.62 11.75 -11.98
N LYS A 85 -6.80 11.24 -12.91
CA LYS A 85 -6.91 11.55 -14.36
C LYS A 85 -8.26 11.10 -14.92
N ALA A 86 -8.77 9.96 -14.46
CA ALA A 86 -10.07 9.44 -14.85
C ALA A 86 -11.27 10.11 -14.14
N SER A 87 -11.03 11.16 -13.33
CA SER A 87 -12.07 11.82 -12.51
C SER A 87 -12.85 10.85 -11.60
N LYS A 88 -12.21 9.76 -11.17
CA LYS A 88 -12.74 8.79 -10.21
C LYS A 88 -12.28 9.15 -8.79
N PRO A 89 -12.94 8.61 -7.73
CA PRO A 89 -12.43 8.70 -6.38
C PRO A 89 -10.97 8.27 -6.34
N ALA A 90 -10.09 9.19 -5.97
CA ALA A 90 -8.65 9.01 -6.00
C ALA A 90 -8.07 9.22 -4.61
N GLY A 91 -7.06 8.42 -4.27
CA GLY A 91 -6.28 8.63 -3.06
C GLY A 91 -5.28 9.80 -3.19
N PRO A 92 -4.50 10.04 -2.13
CA PRO A 92 -3.48 11.08 -2.11
C PRO A 92 -2.40 10.86 -3.18
N THR A 93 -1.96 11.94 -3.82
CA THR A 93 -0.95 11.92 -4.90
C THR A 93 0.28 12.78 -4.59
N GLY A 94 0.15 13.75 -3.69
CA GLY A 94 1.23 14.60 -3.21
C GLY A 94 2.09 13.94 -2.13
N CYS A 95 3.38 14.27 -2.10
CA CYS A 95 4.37 13.63 -1.23
C CYS A 95 3.97 13.69 0.25
N THR A 96 3.54 14.85 0.74
CA THR A 96 3.14 15.06 2.15
C THR A 96 1.71 14.62 2.46
N GLN A 97 0.93 14.24 1.45
CA GLN A 97 -0.44 13.73 1.64
C GLN A 97 -0.42 12.26 2.09
N CYS A 98 0.61 11.51 1.68
CA CYS A 98 0.88 10.16 2.16
C CYS A 98 1.89 10.16 3.32
N HIS A 99 3.01 10.89 3.16
CA HIS A 99 4.09 10.92 4.14
C HIS A 99 3.87 12.01 5.19
N VAL A 100 3.22 11.60 6.29
CA VAL A 100 2.99 12.49 7.42
C VAL A 100 4.24 12.49 8.29
N LYS A 101 4.96 13.63 8.30
CA LYS A 101 6.03 13.85 9.27
C LYS A 101 5.41 13.88 10.66
N ALA A 102 6.05 13.25 11.64
CA ALA A 102 5.65 13.42 13.03
C ALA A 102 5.64 14.94 13.34
N PRO A 103 4.63 15.46 14.06
CA PRO A 103 4.66 16.84 14.48
C PRO A 103 5.97 17.07 15.22
N ALA A 104 6.72 18.12 14.82
CA ALA A 104 7.90 18.52 15.55
C ALA A 104 7.48 18.72 17.01
N LYS A 105 8.14 18.01 17.94
CA LYS A 105 7.94 18.29 19.36
C LYS A 105 8.34 19.76 19.56
N LYS A 106 7.36 20.61 19.81
CA LYS A 106 7.61 21.94 20.36
C LYS A 106 8.05 21.79 21.81
#